data_AF-A0A1S3DNP2-F1
#
_entry.id   AF-A0A1S3DNP2-F1
#
_cell.length_a   1.000
_cell.length_b   1.000
_cell.length_c   1.000
_cell.angle_alpha   90.00
_cell.angle_beta   90.00
_cell.angle_gamma   90.00
#
_symmetry.space_group_name_H-M   'P 1'
#
loop_
_entity.id
_entity.type
_entity.pdbx_description
1 polymer ?
#
loop_
_entity_poly.entity_id
_entity_poly.type
_entity_poly.pdbx_seq_one_letter_code
_entity_poly.pdbx_strand_id
1 'polypeptide(L)'
;VNHGIFNQAGKCLPDVIQNGKTSGMPLYVRCPICQKEYKQKSTLLQHGCVHIESRPYPCGDCGKRFRQQSHLVQHLRIHNDEKPYTCIYCGRQFRQRTILNQHTRIHTGKKDESAV
;
A
#
# COMPACT_ATOMS: atom_id res chain seq x y z
N VAL A 1 -28.91 10.90 19.86
CA VAL A 1 -29.05 10.32 18.51
C VAL A 1 -28.24 11.16 17.51
N ASN A 2 -26.95 10.87 17.36
CA ASN A 2 -26.12 11.52 16.33
C ASN A 2 -26.10 10.63 15.09
N HIS A 3 -27.13 10.79 14.26
CA HIS A 3 -27.12 10.29 12.89
C HIS A 3 -26.18 11.19 12.08
N GLY A 4 -24.99 10.68 11.76
CA GLY A 4 -23.94 11.41 11.06
C GLY A 4 -23.36 10.62 9.88
N ILE A 5 -24.15 10.53 8.80
CA ILE A 5 -23.72 10.48 7.39
C ILE A 5 -22.69 9.39 7.02
N PHE A 6 -23.16 8.16 6.85
CA PHE A 6 -22.51 7.18 5.98
C PHE A 6 -22.85 7.52 4.52
N ASN A 7 -21.85 7.90 3.72
CA ASN A 7 -22.03 7.95 2.26
C ASN A 7 -21.65 6.59 1.66
N GLN A 8 -22.49 6.09 0.75
CA GLN A 8 -22.40 4.78 0.10
C GLN A 8 -21.38 4.76 -1.06
N ALA A 9 -20.36 5.61 -1.05
CA ALA A 9 -19.27 5.53 -2.01
C ALA A 9 -18.01 5.11 -1.27
N GLY A 10 -17.37 4.02 -1.71
CA GLY A 10 -16.10 3.50 -1.19
C GLY A 10 -14.90 4.44 -1.38
N LYS A 11 -15.03 5.69 -0.93
CA LYS A 11 -13.99 6.72 -0.87
C LYS A 11 -13.45 6.74 0.55
N CYS A 12 -12.12 6.76 0.68
CA CYS A 12 -11.47 7.09 1.95
C CYS A 12 -11.83 8.56 2.25
N LEU A 13 -12.82 8.79 3.12
CA LEU A 13 -13.25 10.14 3.50
C LEU A 13 -12.09 10.86 4.20
N PRO A 14 -11.63 12.03 3.69
CA PRO A 14 -10.57 12.83 4.31
C PRO A 14 -11.06 13.72 5.48
N ASP A 15 -12.33 13.63 5.87
CA ASP A 15 -13.01 14.69 6.66
C ASP A 15 -12.81 14.63 8.19
N VAL A 16 -11.85 13.83 8.69
CA VAL A 16 -11.42 13.89 10.10
C VAL A 16 -9.96 14.31 10.24
N ILE A 17 -9.49 15.16 9.33
CA ILE A 17 -8.21 15.86 9.50
C ILE A 17 -8.56 17.34 9.60
N GLN A 18 -8.86 17.77 10.82
CA GLN A 18 -8.93 19.19 11.17
C GLN A 18 -7.62 19.83 10.71
N ASN A 19 -7.71 20.69 9.70
CA ASN A 19 -6.62 21.57 9.33
C ASN A 19 -6.51 22.61 10.45
N GLY A 20 -5.76 22.28 11.50
CA GLY A 20 -5.24 23.30 12.41
C GLY A 20 -4.35 24.23 11.59
N LYS A 21 -4.77 25.47 11.39
CA LYS A 21 -3.89 26.54 10.91
C LYS A 21 -2.89 26.84 12.03
N THR A 22 -1.82 26.06 12.10
CA THR A 22 -0.63 26.48 12.85
C THR A 22 0.31 27.12 11.83
N SER A 23 0.53 28.43 11.98
CA SER A 23 1.69 29.12 11.45
C SER A 23 2.94 28.39 11.96
N GLY A 24 3.44 27.45 11.14
CA GLY A 24 4.45 26.47 11.50
C GLY A 24 4.00 25.07 11.08
N MET A 25 4.58 24.55 10.00
CA MET A 25 4.28 23.20 9.50
C MET A 25 4.52 22.15 10.59
N PRO A 26 3.52 21.35 10.99
CA PRO A 26 3.78 20.17 11.80
C PRO A 26 4.54 19.15 10.95
N LEU A 27 5.71 18.70 11.41
CA LEU A 27 6.56 17.71 10.74
C LEU A 27 5.88 16.33 10.58
N TYR A 28 4.77 16.10 11.28
CA TYR A 28 4.05 14.84 11.37
C TYR A 28 2.55 15.06 11.64
N VAL A 29 1.73 14.20 11.05
CA VAL A 29 0.27 14.13 11.21
C VAL A 29 -0.06 12.83 11.95
N ARG A 30 -0.92 12.88 12.98
CA ARG A 30 -1.26 11.71 13.80
C ARG A 30 -2.60 11.09 13.39
N CYS A 31 -2.69 9.77 13.54
CA CYS A 31 -3.97 9.05 13.42
C CYS A 31 -4.82 9.27 14.68
N PRO A 32 -6.07 9.76 14.57
CA PRO A 32 -6.91 10.01 15.75
C PRO A 32 -7.37 8.72 16.46
N ILE A 33 -7.24 7.55 15.81
CA ILE A 33 -7.71 6.27 16.35
C ILE A 33 -6.60 5.53 17.09
N CYS A 34 -5.38 5.48 16.53
CA CYS A 34 -4.26 4.72 17.11
C CYS A 34 -3.01 5.55 17.42
N GLN A 35 -3.07 6.88 17.25
CA GLN A 35 -2.01 7.84 17.55
C GLN A 35 -0.68 7.65 16.80
N LYS A 36 -0.63 6.77 15.79
CA LYS A 36 0.54 6.63 14.92
C LYS A 36 0.81 7.92 14.15
N GLU A 37 2.09 8.27 14.05
CA GLU A 37 2.55 9.48 13.38
C GLU A 37 2.98 9.20 11.94
N TYR A 38 2.65 10.12 11.04
CA TYR A 38 2.94 10.02 9.62
C TYR A 38 3.54 11.32 9.11
N LYS A 39 4.58 11.22 8.28
CA LYS A 39 5.21 12.40 7.66
C LYS A 39 4.28 13.13 6.69
N GLN A 40 3.28 12.44 6.14
CA GLN A 40 2.40 12.97 5.10
C GLN A 40 0.93 12.59 5.36
N LYS A 41 0.03 13.52 5.01
CA LYS A 41 -1.43 13.32 5.08
C LYS A 41 -1.89 12.14 4.22
N SER A 42 -1.32 11.96 3.02
CA SER A 42 -1.62 10.85 2.12
C SER A 42 -1.35 9.48 2.75
N THR A 43 -0.22 9.33 3.47
CA THR A 43 0.12 8.11 4.19
C THR A 43 -0.84 7.84 5.35
N LEU A 44 -1.25 8.89 6.08
CA LEU A 44 -2.26 8.76 7.13
C LEU A 44 -3.63 8.33 6.56
N LEU A 45 -4.06 8.90 5.44
CA LEU A 45 -5.32 8.52 4.77
C LEU A 45 -5.30 7.05 4.33
N GLN A 46 -4.18 6.60 3.74
CA GLN A 46 -3.99 5.20 3.39
C GLN A 46 -4.01 4.29 4.63
N HIS A 47 -3.39 4.72 5.73
CA HIS A 47 -3.41 3.99 7.00
C HIS A 47 -4.83 3.86 7.56
N GLY A 48 -5.69 4.87 7.39
CA GLY A 48 -7.08 4.87 7.85
C GLY A 48 -7.87 3.62 7.43
N CYS A 49 -7.54 3.02 6.28
CA CYS A 49 -8.12 1.76 5.80
C CYS A 49 -7.94 0.58 6.77
N VAL A 50 -6.97 0.63 7.68
CA VAL A 50 -6.75 -0.40 8.71
C VAL A 50 -7.87 -0.38 9.74
N HIS A 51 -8.49 0.78 10.00
CA HIS A 51 -9.53 0.93 11.01
C HIS A 51 -10.93 0.58 10.50
N ILE A 52 -11.15 0.63 9.19
CA ILE A 52 -12.49 0.49 8.59
C ILE A 52 -12.66 -0.75 7.71
N GLU A 53 -11.78 -1.76 7.83
CA GLU A 53 -11.67 -2.94 6.95
C GLU A 53 -11.80 -2.66 5.44
N SER A 54 -11.61 -1.40 5.06
CA SER A 54 -11.91 -0.93 3.71
C SER A 54 -10.75 -1.30 2.81
N ARG A 55 -11.09 -1.95 1.71
CA ARG A 55 -10.17 -2.29 0.62
C ARG A 55 -10.74 -1.65 -0.64
N PRO A 56 -10.44 -0.35 -0.88
CA PRO A 56 -11.12 0.42 -1.90
C PRO A 56 -10.76 0.02 -3.33
N TYR A 57 -9.72 -0.80 -3.52
CA TYR A 57 -9.23 -1.20 -4.84
C TYR A 57 -9.62 -2.65 -5.15
N PRO A 58 -10.80 -2.93 -5.73
CA PRO A 58 -11.17 -4.27 -6.17
C PRO A 58 -10.48 -4.65 -7.48
N CYS A 59 -10.17 -5.94 -7.63
CA CYS A 59 -9.81 -6.56 -8.89
C CYS A 59 -11.09 -6.88 -9.66
N GLY A 60 -11.20 -6.39 -10.90
CA GLY A 60 -12.34 -6.66 -11.78
C GLY A 60 -12.46 -8.14 -12.16
N ASP A 61 -11.33 -8.85 -12.26
CA ASP A 61 -11.29 -10.21 -12.80
C ASP A 61 -11.64 -11.28 -11.74
N CYS A 62 -11.29 -11.05 -10.47
CA CYS A 62 -11.49 -12.05 -9.40
C CYS A 62 -12.13 -11.51 -8.12
N GLY A 63 -12.53 -10.24 -8.10
CA GLY A 63 -13.18 -9.61 -6.94
C GLY A 63 -12.28 -9.38 -5.72
N LYS A 64 -11.01 -9.83 -5.75
CA LYS A 64 -10.05 -9.59 -4.65
C LYS A 64 -9.82 -8.11 -4.42
N ARG A 65 -9.84 -7.67 -3.17
CA ARG A 65 -9.72 -6.25 -2.81
C ARG A 65 -8.37 -5.93 -2.16
N PHE A 66 -7.85 -4.76 -2.47
CA PHE A 66 -6.56 -4.24 -2.00
C PHE A 66 -6.72 -2.90 -1.27
N ARG A 67 -5.81 -2.63 -0.33
CA ARG A 67 -5.72 -1.35 0.40
C ARG A 67 -4.98 -0.26 -0.37
N GLN A 68 -4.20 -0.63 -1.39
CA GLN A 68 -3.41 0.29 -2.20
C GLN A 68 -3.57 -0.04 -3.69
N GLN A 69 -3.59 0.99 -4.54
CA GLN A 69 -3.68 0.85 -5.99
C GLN A 69 -2.44 0.13 -6.55
N SER A 70 -1.25 0.43 -6.03
CA SER A 70 0.01 -0.23 -6.41
C SER A 70 -0.06 -1.75 -6.22
N HIS A 71 -0.69 -2.22 -5.14
CA HIS A 71 -0.89 -3.64 -4.87
C HIS A 71 -1.90 -4.27 -5.82
N LEU A 72 -2.97 -3.55 -6.20
CA LEU A 72 -3.90 -4.01 -7.23
C LEU A 72 -3.18 -4.14 -8.59
N VAL A 73 -2.42 -3.13 -9.01
CA VAL A 73 -1.66 -3.18 -10.27
C VAL A 73 -0.66 -4.33 -10.28
N GLN A 74 0.06 -4.54 -9.17
CA GLN A 74 0.95 -5.69 -9.03
C GLN A 74 0.19 -7.02 -9.11
N HIS A 75 -1.01 -7.09 -8.52
CA HIS A 75 -1.86 -8.27 -8.57
C HIS A 75 -2.36 -8.57 -9.99
N LEU A 76 -2.70 -7.56 -10.80
CA LEU A 76 -3.16 -7.75 -12.19
C LEU A 76 -2.13 -8.47 -13.07
N ARG A 77 -0.83 -8.40 -12.73
CA ARG A 77 0.23 -9.19 -13.40
C ARG A 77 0.01 -10.71 -13.29
N ILE A 78 -0.80 -11.16 -12.34
CA ILE A 78 -1.19 -12.57 -12.20
C ILE A 78 -2.16 -12.98 -13.30
N HIS A 79 -3.09 -12.10 -13.67
CA HIS A 79 -4.09 -12.36 -14.71
C HIS A 79 -3.48 -12.30 -16.11
N ASN A 80 -2.56 -11.36 -16.34
CA ASN A 80 -1.92 -11.18 -17.64
C ASN A 80 -0.64 -12.02 -17.82
N ASP A 81 -0.30 -12.87 -16.85
CA ASP A 81 0.96 -13.61 -16.80
C ASP A 81 2.24 -12.78 -16.99
N GLU A 82 2.17 -11.48 -16.71
CA GLU A 82 3.26 -10.54 -16.90
C GLU A 82 4.38 -10.78 -15.87
N LYS A 83 5.58 -11.09 -16.35
CA LYS A 83 6.77 -11.33 -15.52
C LYS A 83 7.91 -10.39 -15.93
N PRO A 84 7.85 -9.11 -15.54
CA PRO A 84 8.79 -8.10 -16.04
C PRO A 84 10.21 -8.23 -15.50
N TYR A 85 10.44 -9.07 -14.46
CA TYR A 85 11.73 -9.19 -13.81
C TYR A 85 12.42 -10.49 -14.18
N THR A 86 13.53 -10.40 -14.91
CA THR A 86 14.29 -11.56 -15.38
C THR A 86 15.57 -11.75 -14.56
N CYS A 87 15.84 -12.98 -14.15
CA CYS A 87 17.09 -13.34 -13.50
C CYS A 87 18.22 -13.40 -14.52
N ILE A 88 19.28 -12.63 -14.28
CA ILE A 88 20.44 -12.58 -15.17
C ILE A 88 21.27 -13.87 -15.17
N TYR A 89 21.18 -14.68 -14.10
CA TYR A 89 21.98 -15.90 -13.96
C TYR A 89 21.35 -17.11 -14.66
N CYS A 90 20.02 -17.20 -14.72
CA CYS A 90 19.32 -18.37 -15.24
C CYS A 90 18.12 -18.08 -16.15
N GLY A 91 17.86 -16.81 -16.48
CA GLY A 91 16.77 -16.40 -17.38
C GLY A 91 15.36 -16.55 -16.80
N ARG A 92 15.19 -17.07 -15.57
CA ARG A 92 13.86 -17.19 -14.95
C ARG A 92 13.21 -15.83 -14.74
N GLN A 93 11.93 -15.74 -15.07
CA GLN A 93 11.14 -14.52 -14.95
C GLN A 93 10.23 -14.53 -13.72
N PHE A 94 10.03 -13.37 -13.10
CA PHE A 94 9.28 -13.16 -11.87
C PHE A 94 8.32 -11.98 -12.02
N ARG A 95 7.17 -12.05 -11.31
CA ARG A 95 6.13 -10.99 -11.30
C ARG A 95 6.51 -9.79 -10.42
N GLN A 96 7.43 -9.98 -9.47
CA GLN A 96 7.83 -8.98 -8.47
C GLN A 96 9.35 -8.95 -8.27
N ARG A 97 9.89 -7.74 -8.06
CA ARG A 97 11.33 -7.52 -7.82
C ARG A 97 11.83 -8.16 -6.54
N THR A 98 11.03 -8.12 -5.47
CA THR A 98 11.37 -8.76 -4.18
C THR A 98 11.58 -10.26 -4.32
N ILE A 99 10.73 -10.93 -5.10
CA ILE A 99 10.84 -12.37 -5.39
C ILE A 99 12.06 -12.65 -6.27
N LEU A 100 12.34 -11.81 -7.28
CA LEU A 100 13.59 -11.92 -8.04
C LEU A 100 14.81 -11.76 -7.12
N ASN A 101 14.84 -10.75 -6.26
CA ASN A 101 15.95 -10.51 -5.35
C ASN A 101 16.17 -11.73 -4.43
N GLN A 102 15.10 -12.26 -3.83
CA GLN A 102 15.18 -13.48 -3.03
C GLN A 102 15.72 -14.66 -3.86
N HIS A 103 15.25 -14.83 -5.09
CA HIS A 103 15.76 -15.84 -6.00
C HIS A 103 17.25 -15.65 -6.31
N THR A 104 17.72 -14.43 -6.59
CA THR A 104 19.14 -14.17 -6.93
C THR A 104 20.11 -14.51 -5.79
N ARG A 105 19.63 -14.62 -4.55
CA ARG A 105 20.44 -15.07 -3.41
C ARG A 105 20.93 -16.51 -3.57
N ILE A 106 20.20 -17.36 -4.31
CA ILE A 106 20.64 -18.74 -4.57
C ILE A 106 21.85 -18.81 -5.49
N HIS A 107 22.02 -17.82 -6.38
CA HIS A 107 23.13 -17.77 -7.34
C HIS A 107 24.35 -17.09 -6.74
N THR A 108 24.13 -16.02 -5.97
CA THR A 108 25.21 -15.20 -5.41
C THR A 108 25.72 -15.70 -4.07
N GLY A 109 25.01 -16.64 -3.42
CA GLY A 109 25.34 -17.11 -2.08
C GLY A 109 25.25 -16.04 -0.99
N LYS A 110 24.81 -14.82 -1.32
CA LYS A 110 24.72 -13.69 -0.37
C LYS A 110 23.50 -13.87 0.53
N LYS A 111 23.75 -14.10 1.82
CA LYS A 111 22.80 -13.79 2.90
C LYS A 111 22.74 -12.27 3.07
N ASP A 112 21.55 -11.81 3.47
CA ASP A 112 21.05 -10.44 3.57
C ASP A 112 22.09 -9.30 3.66
N GLU A 113 22.16 -8.45 2.62
CA GLU A 113 22.71 -7.08 2.67
C GLU A 113 21.57 -6.13 2.25
N SER A 114 20.46 -6.17 2.98
CA SER A 114 19.37 -5.19 2.84
C SER A 114 18.79 -4.75 4.20
N ALA A 115 19.57 -4.93 5.26
CA ALA A 115 19.34 -4.32 6.57
C ALA A 115 20.52 -3.40 6.92
N VAL A 116 20.56 -2.22 6.30
CA VAL A 116 21.25 -1.02 6.80
C VAL A 116 20.26 0.14 6.69
#